data_AF-A0A9X2YX38-F1
#
_entry.id   AF-A0A9X2YX38-F1
#
_cell.length_a   1.000
_cell.length_b   1.000
_cell.length_c   1.000
_cell.angle_alpha   90.00
_cell.angle_beta   90.00
_cell.angle_gamma   90.00
#
_symmetry.space_group_name_H-M   'P 1'
#
loop_
_entity.id
_entity.type
_entity.pdbx_description
1 polymer ?
#
loop_
_entity_poly.entity_id
_entity_poly.type
_entity_poly.pdbx_seq_one_letter_code
_entity_poly.pdbx_strand_id
1 'polypeptide(L)'
;MNKSGFELITIKEVKIEYPFLIEREGFDYFEEWEDQDFFLVARQEVNYDGNFYLDLYEDKEKKWLSNLLNLSLKEIDAIRIEGILINGDFSTSGTIINAEGDYGPYVYINGNVTCQSLLLGGSYTEIIGNVKATEVVMTSYNHGNFKCTGLIEAPVFIVEDHYTTFAERKNDLFYYNDRADDFDAENECQYDEVSGEDIISTELQKHLDNPLIETFEELKRELEFRELILKQNNPPAKTYEYWRGRVLSNYRDLKLVPKEFKTEELCNQALNISYHALSFIDENLITYEFCDTLVGKDGFAIQVIPDEFMTKELCFKAAEKGTMLRLIPEEYYSEELILLVFKKGKHQPDINDVPSEFITESLLKEYVKISKGLWFDKACKENGIDKLSILKQVIDSGIEYLDTVFGNHFSKEIVDYAFSVYGGKNKEEWNKYVQKYKVKFERLELNNYLKE
;
A
#
# COMPACT_ATOMS: atom_id res chain seq x y z
N MET A 1 -14.74 -20.96 -32.22
CA MET A 1 -13.70 -20.34 -33.05
C MET A 1 -13.37 -19.01 -32.42
N ASN A 2 -12.28 -18.96 -31.64
CA ASN A 2 -11.86 -17.75 -30.94
C ASN A 2 -11.47 -16.68 -31.95
N LYS A 3 -12.09 -15.49 -31.84
CA LYS A 3 -11.78 -14.35 -32.71
C LYS A 3 -10.43 -13.70 -32.39
N SER A 4 -9.83 -14.05 -31.25
CA SER A 4 -8.61 -13.46 -30.69
C SER A 4 -7.31 -14.10 -31.18
N GLY A 5 -7.37 -15.25 -31.87
CA GLY A 5 -6.17 -16.01 -32.28
C GLY A 5 -5.53 -16.83 -31.15
N PHE A 6 -6.05 -16.73 -29.92
CA PHE A 6 -5.59 -17.48 -28.76
C PHE A 6 -6.51 -18.64 -28.40
N GLU A 7 -5.95 -19.72 -27.88
CA GLU A 7 -6.64 -20.89 -27.38
C GLU A 7 -6.11 -21.27 -25.99
N LEU A 8 -6.99 -21.78 -25.13
CA LEU A 8 -6.56 -22.38 -23.87
C LEU A 8 -6.13 -23.82 -24.15
N ILE A 9 -4.86 -24.11 -23.88
CA ILE A 9 -4.26 -25.43 -24.07
C ILE A 9 -3.68 -25.88 -22.73
N THR A 10 -3.84 -27.15 -22.39
CA THR A 10 -3.31 -27.66 -21.11
C THR A 10 -1.78 -27.66 -21.13
N ILE A 11 -1.13 -27.48 -19.98
CA ILE A 11 0.33 -27.56 -19.86
C ILE A 11 0.84 -28.91 -20.37
N LYS A 12 0.11 -30.00 -20.11
CA LYS A 12 0.42 -31.32 -20.67
C LYS A 12 0.49 -31.32 -22.20
N GLU A 13 -0.45 -30.69 -22.87
CA GLU A 13 -0.46 -30.57 -24.33
C GLU A 13 0.65 -29.65 -24.83
N VAL A 14 0.93 -28.54 -24.13
CA VAL A 14 2.07 -27.65 -24.45
C VAL A 14 3.40 -28.40 -24.39
N LYS A 15 3.63 -29.20 -23.34
CA LYS A 15 4.84 -30.04 -23.20
C LYS A 15 5.00 -31.04 -24.36
N ILE A 16 3.90 -31.50 -24.96
CA ILE A 16 3.90 -32.42 -26.11
C ILE A 16 4.11 -31.67 -27.43
N GLU A 17 3.42 -30.55 -27.65
CA GLU A 17 3.50 -29.77 -28.88
C GLU A 17 4.81 -28.97 -29.00
N TYR A 18 5.34 -28.48 -27.87
CA TYR A 18 6.51 -27.60 -27.77
C TYR A 18 7.53 -28.12 -26.74
N PRO A 19 8.08 -29.33 -26.92
CA PRO A 19 8.93 -29.98 -25.93
C PRO A 19 10.22 -29.20 -25.61
N PHE A 20 10.68 -28.34 -26.53
CA PHE A 20 11.85 -27.49 -26.30
C PHE A 20 11.63 -26.44 -25.21
N LEU A 21 10.39 -26.10 -24.86
CA LEU A 21 10.10 -25.14 -23.79
C LEU A 21 10.52 -25.69 -22.43
N ILE A 22 10.49 -27.01 -22.23
CA ILE A 22 10.87 -27.67 -20.97
C ILE A 22 12.37 -27.45 -20.66
N GLU A 23 13.18 -27.18 -21.67
CA GLU A 23 14.61 -26.89 -21.52
C GLU A 23 14.89 -25.38 -21.30
N ARG A 24 13.86 -24.53 -21.36
CA ARG A 24 13.99 -23.09 -21.11
C ARG A 24 14.02 -22.83 -19.61
N GLU A 25 14.90 -21.92 -19.21
CA GLU A 25 15.11 -21.56 -17.81
C GLU A 25 13.83 -21.06 -17.14
N GLY A 26 13.02 -20.23 -17.82
CA GLY A 26 11.80 -19.68 -17.23
C GLY A 26 10.60 -20.62 -17.20
N PHE A 27 10.66 -21.77 -17.88
CA PHE A 27 9.52 -22.68 -17.97
C PHE A 27 9.37 -23.48 -16.68
N ASP A 28 8.27 -23.27 -15.96
CA ASP A 28 8.00 -23.89 -14.66
C ASP A 28 9.13 -23.64 -13.65
N TYR A 29 9.63 -22.39 -13.61
CA TYR A 29 10.82 -21.98 -12.85
C TYR A 29 10.76 -22.34 -11.35
N PHE A 30 9.55 -22.33 -10.77
CA PHE A 30 9.33 -22.67 -9.36
C PHE A 30 8.90 -24.13 -9.14
N GLU A 31 8.74 -24.93 -10.20
CA GLU A 31 8.26 -26.32 -10.16
C GLU A 31 6.89 -26.47 -9.47
N GLU A 32 5.97 -25.53 -9.72
CA GLU A 32 4.67 -25.46 -9.06
C GLU A 32 3.49 -25.74 -10.00
N TRP A 33 3.74 -25.87 -11.31
CA TRP A 33 2.69 -26.01 -12.29
C TRP A 33 2.10 -27.41 -12.35
N GLU A 34 0.79 -27.49 -12.49
CA GLU A 34 0.10 -28.75 -12.68
C GLU A 34 -0.19 -29.00 -14.17
N ASP A 35 -0.10 -30.25 -14.62
CA ASP A 35 -0.31 -30.61 -16.03
C ASP A 35 -1.72 -30.24 -16.58
N GLN A 36 -2.71 -30.10 -15.68
CA GLN A 36 -4.08 -29.65 -15.98
C GLN A 36 -4.26 -28.13 -16.05
N ASP A 37 -3.28 -27.34 -15.59
CA ASP A 37 -3.31 -25.89 -15.73
C ASP A 37 -3.12 -25.50 -17.20
N PHE A 38 -3.30 -24.23 -17.52
CA PHE A 38 -3.44 -23.77 -18.90
C PHE A 38 -2.35 -22.81 -19.35
N PHE A 39 -2.08 -22.85 -20.64
CA PHE A 39 -1.43 -21.79 -21.38
C PHE A 39 -2.43 -21.11 -22.31
N LEU A 40 -2.24 -19.81 -22.50
CA LEU A 40 -2.84 -19.06 -23.58
C LEU A 40 -1.95 -19.18 -24.82
N VAL A 41 -2.36 -19.97 -25.82
CA VAL A 41 -1.53 -20.32 -26.98
C VAL A 41 -2.06 -19.70 -28.27
N ALA A 42 -1.19 -19.00 -29.00
CA ALA A 42 -1.37 -18.65 -30.40
C ALA A 42 -0.34 -19.42 -31.23
N ARG A 43 -0.81 -20.25 -32.17
CA ARG A 43 0.07 -21.09 -33.01
C ARG A 43 0.68 -20.35 -34.21
N GLN A 44 0.28 -19.10 -34.43
CA GLN A 44 0.66 -18.24 -35.55
C GLN A 44 0.85 -16.82 -35.05
N GLU A 45 1.19 -15.91 -35.97
CA GLU A 45 1.26 -14.48 -35.69
C GLU A 45 -0.08 -13.92 -35.15
N VAL A 46 0.02 -12.94 -34.27
CA VAL A 46 -1.12 -12.29 -33.62
C VAL A 46 -1.06 -10.79 -33.88
N ASN A 47 -2.16 -10.23 -34.36
CA ASN A 47 -2.38 -8.79 -34.46
C ASN A 47 -3.55 -8.43 -33.54
N TYR A 48 -3.27 -7.71 -32.45
CA TYR A 48 -4.23 -7.39 -31.41
C TYR A 48 -4.47 -5.87 -31.33
N ASP A 49 -5.73 -5.46 -31.21
CA ASP A 49 -6.08 -4.03 -31.09
C ASP A 49 -6.33 -3.65 -29.63
N GLY A 50 -5.55 -2.70 -29.12
CA GLY A 50 -5.54 -2.24 -27.73
C GLY A 50 -4.50 -2.94 -26.86
N ASN A 51 -4.49 -2.65 -25.56
CA ASN A 51 -3.49 -3.18 -24.63
C ASN A 51 -3.65 -4.67 -24.38
N PHE A 52 -2.52 -5.35 -24.20
CA PHE A 52 -2.44 -6.76 -23.91
C PHE A 52 -1.89 -6.96 -22.49
N TYR A 53 -2.68 -7.61 -21.64
CA TYR A 53 -2.36 -7.73 -20.22
C TYR A 53 -1.75 -9.09 -19.91
N LEU A 54 -0.68 -9.06 -19.12
CA LEU A 54 -0.01 -10.21 -18.56
C LEU A 54 -0.39 -10.40 -17.08
N ASP A 55 -0.98 -9.39 -16.42
CA ASP A 55 -1.49 -9.46 -15.05
C ASP A 55 -2.80 -10.27 -14.97
N LEU A 56 -2.77 -11.54 -15.39
CA LEU A 56 -3.96 -12.37 -15.64
C LEU A 56 -4.82 -12.62 -14.39
N TYR A 57 -4.25 -12.49 -13.19
CA TYR A 57 -4.90 -12.75 -11.91
C TYR A 57 -5.48 -11.51 -11.24
N GLU A 58 -5.13 -10.32 -11.74
CA GLU A 58 -5.62 -9.06 -11.21
C GLU A 58 -7.12 -8.88 -11.53
N ASP A 59 -7.90 -8.49 -10.52
CA ASP A 59 -9.36 -8.40 -10.63
C ASP A 59 -9.81 -7.39 -11.69
N LYS A 60 -9.01 -6.34 -11.93
CA LYS A 60 -9.30 -5.29 -12.91
C LYS A 60 -9.15 -5.82 -14.37
N GLU A 61 -8.34 -6.86 -14.61
CA GLU A 61 -8.04 -7.47 -15.91
C GLU A 61 -8.96 -8.65 -16.25
N LYS A 62 -9.61 -9.30 -15.28
CA LYS A 62 -10.48 -10.47 -15.52
C LYS A 62 -11.56 -10.21 -16.57
N LYS A 63 -12.09 -8.99 -16.64
CA LYS A 63 -13.06 -8.59 -17.68
C LYS A 63 -12.44 -8.59 -19.08
N TRP A 64 -11.19 -8.14 -19.20
CA TRP A 64 -10.46 -8.19 -20.47
C TRP A 64 -10.21 -9.64 -20.88
N LEU A 65 -9.72 -10.48 -19.96
CA LEU A 65 -9.43 -11.89 -20.23
C LEU A 65 -10.69 -12.68 -20.61
N SER A 66 -11.81 -12.43 -19.90
CA SER A 66 -13.14 -12.96 -20.22
C SER A 66 -13.57 -12.63 -21.65
N ASN A 67 -13.36 -11.39 -22.11
CA ASN A 67 -13.65 -10.99 -23.47
C ASN A 67 -12.69 -11.62 -24.50
N LEU A 68 -11.40 -11.72 -24.17
CA LEU A 68 -10.38 -12.31 -25.04
C LEU A 68 -10.67 -13.78 -25.35
N LEU A 69 -11.10 -14.53 -24.34
CA LEU A 69 -11.39 -15.96 -24.42
C LEU A 69 -12.86 -16.28 -24.74
N ASN A 70 -13.73 -15.27 -24.71
CA ASN A 70 -15.18 -15.44 -24.83
C ASN A 70 -15.73 -16.45 -23.79
N LEU A 71 -15.32 -16.27 -22.53
CA LEU A 71 -15.74 -17.05 -21.36
C LEU A 71 -16.40 -16.14 -20.32
N SER A 72 -17.26 -16.68 -19.46
CA SER A 72 -17.81 -15.92 -18.32
C SER A 72 -16.75 -15.67 -17.24
N LEU A 73 -16.94 -14.63 -16.42
CA LEU A 73 -16.02 -14.34 -15.30
C LEU A 73 -15.90 -15.52 -14.33
N LYS A 74 -16.99 -16.27 -14.10
CA LYS A 74 -16.97 -17.47 -13.25
C LYS A 74 -16.08 -18.58 -13.83
N GLU A 75 -16.03 -18.70 -15.16
CA GLU A 75 -15.12 -19.64 -15.82
C GLU A 75 -13.69 -19.16 -15.71
N ILE A 76 -13.43 -17.85 -15.90
CA ILE A 76 -12.09 -17.26 -15.72
C ILE A 76 -11.57 -17.49 -14.29
N ASP A 77 -12.38 -17.27 -13.26
CA ASP A 77 -11.98 -17.49 -11.85
C ASP A 77 -11.65 -18.97 -11.53
N ALA A 78 -12.09 -19.91 -12.37
CA ALA A 78 -11.84 -21.34 -12.20
C ALA A 78 -10.64 -21.86 -13.02
N ILE A 79 -10.05 -21.02 -13.87
CA ILE A 79 -8.97 -21.38 -14.77
C ILE A 79 -7.67 -20.79 -14.22
N ARG A 80 -6.65 -21.64 -14.12
CA ARG A 80 -5.29 -21.26 -13.75
C ARG A 80 -4.46 -21.19 -15.04
N ILE A 81 -4.04 -19.98 -15.43
CA ILE A 81 -3.23 -19.75 -16.63
C ILE A 81 -1.81 -19.42 -16.19
N GLU A 82 -0.88 -20.32 -16.51
CA GLU A 82 0.53 -20.23 -16.08
C GLU A 82 1.44 -19.67 -17.15
N GLY A 83 1.01 -19.67 -18.40
CA GLY A 83 1.83 -19.19 -19.49
C GLY A 83 1.09 -18.64 -20.68
N ILE A 84 1.82 -17.87 -21.47
CA ILE A 84 1.39 -17.32 -22.75
C ILE A 84 2.44 -17.72 -23.79
N LEU A 85 1.99 -18.39 -24.85
CA LEU A 85 2.84 -18.86 -25.94
C LEU A 85 2.34 -18.28 -27.26
N ILE A 86 3.18 -17.50 -27.94
CA ILE A 86 2.93 -17.01 -29.30
C ILE A 86 3.99 -17.59 -30.23
N ASN A 87 3.62 -18.52 -31.08
CA ASN A 87 4.51 -19.12 -32.06
C ASN A 87 4.51 -18.34 -33.40
N GLY A 88 4.91 -17.07 -33.33
CA GLY A 88 4.96 -16.15 -34.45
C GLY A 88 5.19 -14.71 -33.99
N ASP A 89 5.08 -13.77 -34.92
CA ASP A 89 5.17 -12.35 -34.61
C ASP A 89 3.94 -11.89 -33.80
N PHE A 90 4.16 -10.97 -32.85
CA PHE A 90 3.09 -10.37 -32.05
C PHE A 90 3.06 -8.86 -32.26
N SER A 91 1.95 -8.35 -32.77
CA SER A 91 1.71 -6.91 -32.88
C SER A 91 0.52 -6.50 -32.03
N THR A 92 0.67 -5.39 -31.30
CA THR A 92 -0.44 -4.70 -30.64
C THR A 92 -0.41 -3.19 -30.93
N SER A 93 -1.59 -2.57 -31.04
CA SER A 93 -1.70 -1.11 -31.13
C SER A 93 -1.54 -0.38 -29.79
N GLY A 94 -1.48 -1.12 -28.67
CA GLY A 94 -1.32 -0.58 -27.32
C GLY A 94 -0.08 -1.11 -26.60
N THR A 95 -0.09 -0.96 -25.28
CA THR A 95 0.96 -1.45 -24.37
C THR A 95 0.78 -2.93 -24.06
N ILE A 96 1.89 -3.66 -23.98
CA ILE A 96 1.96 -4.98 -23.35
C ILE A 96 2.32 -4.74 -21.88
N ILE A 97 1.46 -5.17 -20.95
CA ILE A 97 1.49 -4.72 -19.55
C ILE A 97 1.60 -5.91 -18.61
N ASN A 98 2.70 -5.97 -17.85
CA ASN A 98 2.81 -6.65 -16.58
C ASN A 98 3.19 -5.61 -15.52
N ALA A 99 2.19 -4.98 -14.92
CA ALA A 99 2.38 -3.96 -13.91
C ALA A 99 2.70 -4.57 -12.55
N GLU A 100 2.18 -5.76 -12.28
CA GLU A 100 2.49 -6.49 -11.06
C GLU A 100 3.98 -6.84 -11.02
N GLY A 101 4.65 -6.44 -9.94
CA GLY A 101 6.09 -6.62 -9.77
C GLY A 101 6.44 -8.01 -9.25
N ASP A 102 5.58 -8.63 -8.46
CA ASP A 102 5.92 -9.87 -7.77
C ASP A 102 5.68 -11.14 -8.59
N TYR A 103 4.80 -11.08 -9.59
CA TYR A 103 4.43 -12.27 -10.36
C TYR A 103 3.90 -11.96 -11.77
N GLY A 104 3.76 -13.01 -12.57
CA GLY A 104 3.15 -13.00 -13.88
C GLY A 104 3.26 -14.37 -14.56
N PRO A 105 2.56 -14.60 -15.68
CA PRO A 105 2.69 -15.84 -16.44
C PRO A 105 4.09 -15.94 -17.06
N TYR A 106 4.54 -17.17 -17.36
CA TYR A 106 5.66 -17.36 -18.25
C TYR A 106 5.26 -16.98 -19.68
N VAL A 107 5.97 -16.04 -20.30
CA VAL A 107 5.67 -15.55 -21.65
C VAL A 107 6.76 -16.01 -22.61
N TYR A 108 6.37 -16.70 -23.69
CA TYR A 108 7.28 -17.07 -24.77
C TYR A 108 6.75 -16.62 -26.12
N ILE A 109 7.51 -15.78 -26.82
CA ILE A 109 7.18 -15.28 -28.16
C ILE A 109 8.28 -15.70 -29.14
N ASN A 110 7.93 -16.59 -30.06
CA ASN A 110 8.83 -17.12 -31.09
C ASN A 110 8.91 -16.23 -32.34
N GLY A 111 8.98 -14.92 -32.14
CA GLY A 111 8.90 -13.95 -33.23
C GLY A 111 9.21 -12.53 -32.77
N ASN A 112 9.01 -11.58 -33.68
CA ASN A 112 9.17 -10.16 -33.40
C ASN A 112 7.95 -9.62 -32.64
N VAL A 113 8.18 -8.63 -31.79
CA VAL A 113 7.13 -7.90 -31.09
C VAL A 113 7.07 -6.47 -31.59
N THR A 114 5.88 -5.99 -31.96
CA THR A 114 5.60 -4.59 -32.24
C THR A 114 4.49 -4.08 -31.32
N CYS A 115 4.74 -3.01 -30.57
CA CYS A 115 3.77 -2.47 -29.62
C CYS A 115 3.86 -0.95 -29.53
N GLN A 116 2.89 -0.33 -28.83
CA GLN A 116 3.05 1.07 -28.43
C GLN A 116 4.19 1.19 -27.40
N SER A 117 4.05 0.43 -26.32
CA SER A 117 4.99 0.34 -25.20
C SER A 117 5.06 -1.09 -24.68
N LEU A 118 6.10 -1.41 -23.93
CA LEU A 118 6.28 -2.69 -23.25
C LEU A 118 6.63 -2.40 -21.78
N LEU A 119 5.77 -2.81 -20.86
CA LEU A 119 6.01 -2.76 -19.42
C LEU A 119 6.08 -4.18 -18.88
N LEU A 120 7.23 -4.58 -18.34
CA LEU A 120 7.43 -5.89 -17.72
C LEU A 120 7.80 -5.75 -16.24
N GLY A 121 7.04 -6.44 -15.39
CA GLY A 121 7.24 -6.59 -13.97
C GLY A 121 7.66 -8.02 -13.65
N GLY A 122 6.97 -8.70 -12.73
CA GLY A 122 7.35 -10.01 -12.18
C GLY A 122 7.28 -11.22 -13.12
N SER A 123 6.78 -11.08 -14.34
CA SER A 123 6.72 -12.17 -15.32
C SER A 123 8.10 -12.61 -15.80
N TYR A 124 8.22 -13.89 -16.16
CA TYR A 124 9.37 -14.39 -16.90
C TYR A 124 9.04 -14.36 -18.40
N THR A 125 9.63 -13.41 -19.13
CA THR A 125 9.33 -13.14 -20.54
C THR A 125 10.53 -13.44 -21.45
N GLU A 126 10.33 -14.32 -22.44
CA GLU A 126 11.28 -14.62 -23.51
C GLU A 126 10.73 -14.18 -24.88
N ILE A 127 11.46 -13.28 -25.55
CA ILE A 127 11.17 -12.85 -26.92
C ILE A 127 12.35 -13.23 -27.82
N ILE A 128 12.12 -14.14 -28.77
CA ILE A 128 13.19 -14.65 -29.63
C ILE A 128 13.53 -13.67 -30.78
N GLY A 129 12.56 -12.86 -31.21
CA GLY A 129 12.77 -11.85 -32.24
C GLY A 129 13.22 -10.50 -31.70
N ASN A 130 13.03 -9.48 -32.53
CA ASN A 130 13.24 -8.09 -32.16
C ASN A 130 12.01 -7.52 -31.44
N VAL A 131 12.22 -6.57 -30.54
CA VAL A 131 11.16 -5.73 -29.96
C VAL A 131 11.21 -4.37 -30.60
N LYS A 132 10.07 -3.90 -31.11
CA LYS A 132 9.90 -2.55 -31.61
C LYS A 132 8.75 -1.86 -30.88
N ALA A 133 9.07 -0.90 -30.03
CA ALA A 133 8.07 -0.06 -29.37
C ALA A 133 8.05 1.34 -29.97
N THR A 134 6.87 1.95 -30.09
CA THR A 134 6.76 3.34 -30.56
C THR A 134 7.07 4.37 -29.48
N GLU A 135 7.03 3.98 -28.19
CA GLU A 135 7.38 4.87 -27.08
C GLU A 135 8.44 4.28 -26.15
N VAL A 136 8.02 3.40 -25.23
CA VAL A 136 8.83 3.03 -24.07
C VAL A 136 8.87 1.52 -23.94
N VAL A 137 10.08 0.99 -23.75
CA VAL A 137 10.29 -0.32 -23.15
C VAL A 137 10.77 -0.08 -21.72
N MET A 138 10.04 -0.58 -20.73
CA MET A 138 10.39 -0.49 -19.32
C MET A 138 10.30 -1.86 -18.70
N THR A 139 11.37 -2.29 -18.04
CA THR A 139 11.37 -3.47 -17.19
C THR A 139 11.70 -3.06 -15.78
N SER A 140 10.86 -3.42 -14.81
CA SER A 140 10.91 -2.91 -13.44
C SER A 140 10.75 -4.04 -12.44
N TYR A 141 11.47 -3.96 -11.33
CA TYR A 141 11.37 -4.83 -10.16
C TYR A 141 12.02 -6.22 -10.28
N ASN A 142 12.71 -6.66 -9.22
CA ASN A 142 13.69 -7.75 -9.31
C ASN A 142 13.13 -9.18 -9.32
N HIS A 143 11.83 -9.37 -9.15
CA HIS A 143 11.22 -10.69 -9.27
C HIS A 143 10.99 -11.10 -10.74
N GLY A 144 11.05 -10.15 -11.67
CA GLY A 144 10.86 -10.38 -13.10
C GLY A 144 12.11 -10.75 -13.89
N ASN A 145 11.90 -11.35 -15.06
CA ASN A 145 12.97 -11.68 -16.00
C ASN A 145 12.54 -11.35 -17.43
N PHE A 146 13.41 -10.67 -18.18
CA PHE A 146 13.18 -10.38 -19.59
C PHE A 146 14.40 -10.77 -20.42
N LYS A 147 14.17 -11.65 -21.40
CA LYS A 147 15.19 -12.11 -22.33
C LYS A 147 14.74 -11.86 -23.77
N CYS A 148 15.35 -10.86 -24.41
CA CYS A 148 15.22 -10.63 -25.84
C CYS A 148 16.46 -11.21 -26.55
N THR A 149 16.31 -12.10 -27.53
CA THR A 149 17.50 -12.55 -28.29
C THR A 149 17.84 -11.65 -29.48
N GLY A 150 17.01 -10.64 -29.75
CA GLY A 150 17.18 -9.68 -30.84
C GLY A 150 17.48 -8.26 -30.38
N LEU A 151 17.16 -7.31 -31.27
CA LEU A 151 17.25 -5.87 -31.07
C LEU A 151 16.03 -5.34 -30.30
N ILE A 152 16.27 -4.49 -29.31
CA ILE A 152 15.25 -3.63 -28.70
C ILE A 152 15.32 -2.24 -29.34
N GLU A 153 14.35 -1.90 -30.21
CA GLU A 153 14.20 -0.59 -30.84
C GLU A 153 13.03 0.18 -30.19
N ALA A 154 13.34 1.26 -29.47
CA ALA A 154 12.34 2.12 -28.83
C ALA A 154 12.92 3.51 -28.55
N PRO A 155 12.16 4.61 -28.63
CA PRO A 155 12.67 5.92 -28.24
C PRO A 155 13.27 5.97 -26.82
N VAL A 156 12.61 5.33 -25.86
CA VAL A 156 13.04 5.24 -24.46
C VAL A 156 13.14 3.77 -24.06
N PHE A 157 14.25 3.37 -23.44
CA PHE A 157 14.41 2.05 -22.85
C PHE A 157 14.99 2.14 -21.43
N ILE A 158 14.26 1.58 -20.47
CA ILE A 158 14.56 1.63 -19.05
C ILE A 158 14.62 0.21 -18.48
N VAL A 159 15.72 -0.10 -17.80
CA VAL A 159 15.85 -1.26 -16.91
C VAL A 159 16.07 -0.74 -15.50
N GLU A 160 15.12 -1.01 -14.62
CA GLU A 160 15.10 -0.57 -13.22
C GLU A 160 14.89 -1.80 -12.34
N ASP A 161 15.87 -2.11 -11.50
CA ASP A 161 15.96 -3.29 -10.65
C ASP A 161 15.48 -4.61 -11.29
N HIS A 162 15.66 -4.82 -12.59
CA HIS A 162 15.05 -5.97 -13.30
C HIS A 162 16.09 -6.84 -14.01
N TYR A 163 15.86 -8.16 -14.09
CA TYR A 163 16.77 -9.07 -14.79
C TYR A 163 16.50 -9.04 -16.31
N THR A 164 17.14 -8.09 -17.00
CA THR A 164 16.93 -7.87 -18.44
C THR A 164 18.17 -8.19 -19.26
N THR A 165 18.02 -9.02 -20.30
CA THR A 165 19.08 -9.37 -21.26
C THR A 165 18.59 -9.16 -22.69
N PHE A 166 19.46 -8.60 -23.53
CA PHE A 166 19.17 -8.33 -24.95
C PHE A 166 20.44 -8.43 -25.80
N ALA A 167 20.30 -8.67 -27.11
CA ALA A 167 21.46 -8.77 -28.01
C ALA A 167 21.98 -7.39 -28.44
N GLU A 168 21.07 -6.50 -28.85
CA GLU A 168 21.38 -5.14 -29.25
C GLU A 168 20.26 -4.19 -28.81
N ARG A 169 20.55 -2.89 -28.75
CA ARG A 169 19.54 -1.85 -28.49
C ARG A 169 19.71 -0.68 -29.47
N LYS A 170 18.60 -0.04 -29.80
CA LYS A 170 18.57 1.21 -30.58
C LYS A 170 17.53 2.14 -29.97
N ASN A 171 18.03 3.12 -29.21
CA ASN A 171 17.20 4.06 -28.47
C ASN A 171 17.65 5.48 -28.76
N ASP A 172 16.76 6.27 -29.33
CA ASP A 172 17.11 7.58 -29.91
C ASP A 172 16.94 8.74 -28.91
N LEU A 173 16.19 8.56 -27.81
CA LEU A 173 15.95 9.61 -26.81
C LEU A 173 16.58 9.32 -25.45
N PHE A 174 16.41 8.10 -24.93
CA PHE A 174 16.81 7.79 -23.56
C PHE A 174 17.13 6.31 -23.38
N TYR A 175 18.19 6.04 -22.62
CA TYR A 175 18.55 4.70 -22.18
C TYR A 175 19.04 4.74 -20.73
N TYR A 176 18.50 3.85 -19.89
CA TYR A 176 18.94 3.66 -18.51
C TYR A 176 18.90 2.18 -18.15
N ASN A 177 19.92 1.72 -17.42
CA ASN A 177 20.00 0.37 -16.90
C ASN A 177 20.80 0.38 -15.61
N ASP A 178 20.12 0.31 -14.47
CA ASP A 178 20.77 0.38 -13.15
C ASP A 178 21.69 -0.81 -12.83
N ARG A 179 21.58 -1.90 -13.61
CA ARG A 179 22.42 -3.10 -13.50
C ARG A 179 23.58 -3.13 -14.48
N ALA A 180 23.72 -2.10 -15.32
CA ALA A 180 24.83 -1.98 -16.26
C ALA A 180 25.37 -0.54 -16.35
N ASP A 181 26.69 -0.40 -16.33
CA ASP A 181 27.36 0.91 -16.46
C ASP A 181 27.49 1.34 -17.94
N ASP A 182 26.41 1.29 -18.72
CA ASP A 182 26.40 1.52 -20.19
C ASP A 182 25.39 2.57 -20.70
N PHE A 183 24.94 3.45 -19.79
CA PHE A 183 24.11 4.62 -20.08
C PHE A 183 24.89 5.94 -19.98
N ASP A 184 24.37 7.00 -20.60
CA ASP A 184 24.98 8.33 -20.55
C ASP A 184 24.80 8.95 -19.16
N ALA A 185 25.83 9.64 -18.64
CA ALA A 185 25.79 10.23 -17.30
C ALA A 185 24.64 11.24 -17.08
N GLU A 186 24.11 11.85 -18.13
CA GLU A 186 22.94 12.73 -18.04
C GLU A 186 21.62 11.99 -17.77
N ASN A 187 21.60 10.67 -17.97
CA ASN A 187 20.45 9.80 -17.73
C ASN A 187 20.41 9.24 -16.31
N GLU A 188 21.46 9.44 -15.52
CA GLU A 188 21.60 8.92 -14.16
C GLU A 188 20.50 9.45 -13.23
N CYS A 189 19.86 8.55 -12.48
CA CYS A 189 18.89 8.90 -11.45
C CYS A 189 19.56 9.43 -10.20
N GLN A 190 18.81 10.19 -9.40
CA GLN A 190 19.28 10.75 -8.14
C GLN A 190 18.46 10.20 -6.98
N TYR A 191 19.13 9.56 -6.03
CA TYR A 191 18.48 9.10 -4.80
C TYR A 191 18.12 10.30 -3.91
N ASP A 192 16.84 10.44 -3.58
CA ASP A 192 16.38 11.42 -2.60
C ASP A 192 16.31 10.78 -1.21
N GLU A 193 17.22 11.15 -0.32
CA GLU A 193 17.27 10.64 1.06
C GLU A 193 16.00 10.94 1.87
N VAL A 194 15.23 11.97 1.47
CA VAL A 194 14.03 12.39 2.20
C VAL A 194 12.84 11.48 1.88
N SER A 195 12.55 11.28 0.60
CA SER A 195 11.49 10.35 0.16
C SER A 195 11.93 8.88 0.22
N GLY A 196 13.23 8.63 0.10
CA GLY A 196 13.80 7.29 -0.06
C GLY A 196 13.60 6.70 -1.46
N GLU A 197 13.26 7.54 -2.44
CA GLU A 197 12.97 7.13 -3.83
C GLU A 197 14.07 7.62 -4.79
N ASP A 198 14.24 6.88 -5.89
CA ASP A 198 15.08 7.32 -7.02
C ASP A 198 14.30 8.30 -7.91
N ILE A 199 14.84 9.51 -8.04
CA ILE A 199 14.32 10.57 -8.88
C ILE A 199 14.88 10.40 -10.30
N ILE A 200 13.99 10.36 -11.30
CA ILE A 200 14.37 10.24 -12.70
C ILE A 200 15.17 11.46 -13.16
N SER A 201 16.10 11.24 -14.08
CA SER A 201 16.93 12.32 -14.61
C SER A 201 16.09 13.39 -15.31
N THR A 202 16.58 14.64 -15.24
CA THR A 202 16.00 15.75 -16.00
C THR A 202 16.06 15.50 -17.51
N GLU A 203 16.94 14.62 -17.99
CA GLU A 203 16.98 14.22 -19.40
C GLU A 203 15.72 13.43 -19.78
N LEU A 204 15.33 12.42 -19.00
CA LEU A 204 14.08 11.69 -19.24
C LEU A 204 12.86 12.63 -19.21
N GLN A 205 12.78 13.52 -18.21
CA GLN A 205 11.66 14.45 -18.04
C GLN A 205 11.45 15.39 -19.24
N LYS A 206 12.51 15.74 -19.99
CA LYS A 206 12.39 16.59 -21.20
C LYS A 206 11.50 15.94 -22.25
N HIS A 207 11.51 14.61 -22.34
CA HIS A 207 10.81 13.83 -23.35
C HIS A 207 9.37 13.47 -22.96
N LEU A 208 9.03 13.45 -21.66
CA LEU A 208 7.72 13.05 -21.13
C LEU A 208 6.63 14.13 -21.31
N ASP A 209 5.46 13.76 -21.82
CA ASP A 209 4.29 14.65 -21.97
C ASP A 209 3.97 15.43 -20.68
N ASN A 210 3.97 14.71 -19.56
CA ASN A 210 3.81 15.30 -18.23
C ASN A 210 5.18 15.47 -17.55
N PRO A 211 5.73 16.70 -17.48
CA PRO A 211 7.02 16.94 -16.85
C PRO A 211 6.97 16.87 -15.32
N LEU A 212 5.79 16.66 -14.71
CA LEU A 212 5.61 16.50 -13.26
C LEU A 212 5.93 15.09 -12.77
N ILE A 213 6.23 14.15 -13.69
CA ILE A 213 6.69 12.81 -13.35
C ILE A 213 8.13 12.90 -12.87
N GLU A 214 8.37 12.42 -11.65
CA GLU A 214 9.66 12.51 -10.96
C GLU A 214 10.22 11.13 -10.62
N THR A 215 9.41 10.07 -10.64
CA THR A 215 9.87 8.72 -10.25
C THR A 215 9.51 7.66 -11.28
N PHE A 216 10.24 6.54 -11.28
CA PHE A 216 9.91 5.39 -12.12
C PHE A 216 8.56 4.78 -11.75
N GLU A 217 8.17 4.80 -10.48
CA GLU A 217 6.85 4.36 -10.03
C GLU A 217 5.72 5.21 -10.63
N GLU A 218 5.90 6.53 -10.74
CA GLU A 218 4.94 7.40 -11.43
C GLU A 218 4.88 7.09 -12.93
N LEU A 219 6.04 6.91 -13.58
CA LEU A 219 6.13 6.58 -15.01
C LEU A 219 5.48 5.22 -15.34
N LYS A 220 5.72 4.21 -14.50
CA LYS A 220 5.12 2.88 -14.60
C LYS A 220 3.59 2.97 -14.61
N ARG A 221 3.02 3.77 -13.69
CA ARG A 221 1.57 4.00 -13.66
C ARG A 221 1.07 4.65 -14.94
N GLU A 222 1.78 5.61 -15.54
CA GLU A 222 1.37 6.18 -16.84
C GLU A 222 1.30 5.11 -17.94
N LEU A 223 2.26 4.18 -17.98
CA LEU A 223 2.27 3.09 -18.96
C LEU A 223 1.07 2.13 -18.80
N GLU A 224 0.57 1.95 -17.58
CA GLU A 224 -0.66 1.18 -17.31
C GLU A 224 -1.93 1.85 -17.84
N PHE A 225 -1.97 3.19 -17.87
CA PHE A 225 -3.16 3.97 -18.24
C PHE A 225 -3.42 4.09 -19.76
N ARG A 226 -2.66 3.35 -20.59
CA ARG A 226 -2.90 3.20 -22.05
C ARG A 226 -2.65 4.48 -22.84
N GLU A 227 -1.77 5.35 -22.35
CA GLU A 227 -1.57 6.67 -22.92
C GLU A 227 -0.27 6.80 -23.66
N LEU A 228 -0.28 7.74 -24.61
CA LEU A 228 0.96 8.24 -25.18
C LEU A 228 1.65 9.12 -24.14
N ILE A 229 2.85 8.74 -23.74
CA ILE A 229 3.57 9.42 -22.66
C ILE A 229 4.75 10.26 -23.15
N LEU A 230 5.14 10.15 -24.43
CA LEU A 230 6.20 10.96 -25.01
C LEU A 230 5.66 12.14 -25.82
N LYS A 231 6.22 13.33 -25.60
CA LYS A 231 5.83 14.57 -26.31
C LYS A 231 5.87 14.43 -27.84
N GLN A 232 6.88 13.72 -28.36
CA GLN A 232 7.08 13.55 -29.80
C GLN A 232 5.90 12.86 -30.51
N ASN A 233 5.11 12.09 -29.76
CA ASN A 233 3.96 11.36 -30.28
C ASN A 233 2.66 12.18 -30.26
N ASN A 234 2.71 13.44 -29.82
CA ASN A 234 1.58 14.37 -29.78
C ASN A 234 0.34 13.77 -29.09
N PRO A 235 0.44 13.42 -27.79
CA PRO A 235 -0.70 12.90 -27.03
C PRO A 235 -1.89 13.88 -27.06
N PRO A 236 -3.12 13.38 -26.95
CA PRO A 236 -4.31 14.23 -26.89
C PRO A 236 -4.30 15.10 -25.65
N ALA A 237 -4.77 16.34 -25.77
CA ALA A 237 -4.88 17.26 -24.64
C ALA A 237 -5.81 16.70 -23.56
N LYS A 238 -5.32 16.67 -22.31
CA LYS A 238 -6.05 16.19 -21.14
C LYS A 238 -7.02 17.26 -20.63
N THR A 239 -8.23 16.84 -20.26
CA THR A 239 -9.27 17.74 -19.73
C THR A 239 -9.28 17.75 -18.20
N TYR A 240 -10.03 18.67 -17.60
CA TYR A 240 -10.28 18.63 -16.15
C TYR A 240 -10.89 17.30 -15.71
N GLU A 241 -11.90 16.79 -16.43
CA GLU A 241 -12.57 15.53 -16.06
C GLU A 241 -11.63 14.32 -16.14
N TYR A 242 -10.66 14.37 -17.05
CA TYR A 242 -9.60 13.36 -17.10
C TYR A 242 -8.77 13.34 -15.81
N TRP A 243 -8.22 14.51 -15.42
CA TRP A 243 -7.40 14.62 -14.21
C TRP A 243 -8.21 14.30 -12.95
N ARG A 244 -9.46 14.76 -12.92
CA ARG A 244 -10.41 14.42 -11.87
C ARG A 244 -10.63 12.91 -11.76
N GLY A 245 -10.83 12.21 -12.87
CA GLY A 245 -10.97 10.76 -12.90
C GLY A 245 -9.75 10.04 -12.30
N ARG A 246 -8.54 10.49 -12.64
CA ARG A 246 -7.28 9.94 -12.11
C ARG A 246 -7.14 10.13 -10.61
N VAL A 247 -7.32 11.35 -10.13
CA VAL A 247 -7.25 11.68 -8.69
C VAL A 247 -8.29 10.92 -7.88
N LEU A 248 -9.50 10.73 -8.43
CA LEU A 248 -10.54 9.95 -7.76
C LEU A 248 -10.23 8.45 -7.68
N SER A 249 -9.42 7.92 -8.61
CA SER A 249 -8.94 6.54 -8.56
C SER A 249 -7.75 6.39 -7.61
N ASN A 250 -6.86 7.38 -7.57
CA ASN A 250 -5.71 7.42 -6.68
C ASN A 250 -5.38 8.86 -6.30
N TYR A 251 -5.54 9.21 -5.02
CA TYR A 251 -5.31 10.58 -4.55
C TYR A 251 -3.87 11.07 -4.78
N ARG A 252 -2.90 10.16 -4.88
CA ARG A 252 -1.48 10.49 -5.14
C ARG A 252 -1.26 11.12 -6.52
N ASP A 253 -2.13 10.82 -7.49
CA ASP A 253 -2.06 11.41 -8.82
C ASP A 253 -2.32 12.93 -8.80
N LEU A 254 -2.77 13.50 -7.68
CA LEU A 254 -2.86 14.96 -7.52
C LEU A 254 -1.51 15.66 -7.73
N LYS A 255 -0.40 14.98 -7.43
CA LYS A 255 0.97 15.47 -7.70
C LYS A 255 1.20 15.71 -9.20
N LEU A 256 0.64 14.84 -10.04
CA LEU A 256 0.82 14.85 -11.50
C LEU A 256 -0.14 15.79 -12.23
N VAL A 257 -1.07 16.44 -11.51
CA VAL A 257 -2.06 17.35 -12.11
C VAL A 257 -1.41 18.71 -12.43
N PRO A 258 -1.46 19.17 -13.70
CA PRO A 258 -1.01 20.50 -14.07
C PRO A 258 -1.72 21.60 -13.28
N LYS A 259 -1.00 22.69 -13.00
CA LYS A 259 -1.47 23.77 -12.11
C LYS A 259 -2.82 24.34 -12.53
N GLU A 260 -3.09 24.45 -13.82
CA GLU A 260 -4.37 24.95 -14.35
C GLU A 260 -5.58 24.07 -14.01
N PHE A 261 -5.37 22.78 -13.71
CA PHE A 261 -6.43 21.83 -13.36
C PHE A 261 -6.50 21.53 -11.86
N LYS A 262 -5.49 21.94 -11.08
CA LYS A 262 -5.43 21.77 -9.62
C LYS A 262 -6.32 22.80 -8.90
N THR A 263 -7.62 22.70 -9.14
CA THR A 263 -8.63 23.59 -8.54
C THR A 263 -8.88 23.24 -7.06
N GLU A 264 -9.42 24.19 -6.30
CA GLU A 264 -9.86 23.96 -4.92
C GLU A 264 -10.86 22.79 -4.82
N GLU A 265 -11.74 22.64 -5.81
CA GLU A 265 -12.68 21.51 -5.88
C GLU A 265 -11.96 20.17 -5.98
N LEU A 266 -10.99 20.04 -6.89
CA LEU A 266 -10.23 18.80 -7.08
C LEU A 266 -9.39 18.45 -5.85
N CYS A 267 -8.74 19.44 -5.25
CA CYS A 267 -7.99 19.27 -4.00
C CYS A 267 -8.90 18.77 -2.87
N ASN A 268 -10.10 19.34 -2.72
CA ASN A 268 -11.09 18.88 -1.74
C ASN A 268 -11.57 17.45 -2.01
N GLN A 269 -11.75 17.07 -3.28
CA GLN A 269 -12.11 15.71 -3.66
C GLN A 269 -11.00 14.71 -3.29
N ALA A 270 -9.73 15.04 -3.54
CA ALA A 270 -8.58 14.21 -3.14
C ALA A 270 -8.51 14.03 -1.62
N LEU A 271 -8.73 15.10 -0.85
CA LEU A 271 -8.70 15.04 0.63
C LEU A 271 -9.87 14.30 1.25
N ASN A 272 -11.00 14.23 0.55
CA ASN A 272 -12.11 13.37 0.97
C ASN A 272 -11.77 11.87 0.82
N ILE A 273 -10.79 11.54 -0.04
CA ILE A 273 -10.27 10.17 -0.19
C ILE A 273 -9.21 9.91 0.87
N SER A 274 -8.24 10.81 1.03
CA SER A 274 -7.17 10.68 2.01
C SER A 274 -6.60 12.03 2.41
N TYR A 275 -6.43 12.26 3.72
CA TYR A 275 -5.76 13.48 4.22
C TYR A 275 -4.30 13.58 3.76
N HIS A 276 -3.66 12.47 3.37
CA HIS A 276 -2.31 12.48 2.80
C HIS A 276 -2.22 13.25 1.48
N ALA A 277 -3.35 13.50 0.79
CA ALA A 277 -3.37 14.35 -0.40
C ALA A 277 -2.92 15.79 -0.12
N LEU A 278 -2.92 16.24 1.15
CA LEU A 278 -2.49 17.57 1.55
C LEU A 278 -1.05 17.89 1.09
N SER A 279 -0.18 16.88 1.08
CA SER A 279 1.22 16.99 0.62
C SER A 279 1.37 17.35 -0.86
N PHE A 280 0.32 17.20 -1.67
CA PHE A 280 0.34 17.51 -3.11
C PHE A 280 -0.38 18.81 -3.48
N ILE A 281 -0.88 19.53 -2.47
CA ILE A 281 -1.59 20.81 -2.63
C ILE A 281 -0.58 21.95 -2.44
N ASP A 282 -0.63 22.94 -3.33
CA ASP A 282 0.19 24.16 -3.20
C ASP A 282 -0.03 24.79 -1.82
N GLU A 283 1.06 25.11 -1.10
CA GLU A 283 1.01 25.68 0.25
C GLU A 283 0.12 26.94 0.33
N ASN A 284 0.12 27.76 -0.73
CA ASN A 284 -0.71 28.98 -0.83
C ASN A 284 -2.23 28.70 -0.79
N LEU A 285 -2.66 27.47 -1.04
CA LEU A 285 -4.07 27.04 -0.96
C LEU A 285 -4.42 26.45 0.41
N ILE A 286 -3.40 26.15 1.24
CA ILE A 286 -3.61 25.61 2.57
C ILE A 286 -3.92 26.77 3.52
N THR A 287 -5.05 26.69 4.21
CA THR A 287 -5.49 27.68 5.19
C THR A 287 -5.80 27.01 6.52
N TYR A 288 -5.90 27.81 7.58
CA TYR A 288 -6.33 27.27 8.88
C TYR A 288 -7.74 26.64 8.80
N GLU A 289 -8.70 27.26 8.10
CA GLU A 289 -10.06 26.72 7.95
C GLU A 289 -10.07 25.35 7.26
N PHE A 290 -9.15 25.18 6.31
CA PHE A 290 -8.94 23.91 5.62
C PHE A 290 -8.39 22.84 6.55
N CYS A 291 -7.33 23.16 7.30
CA CYS A 291 -6.73 22.27 8.29
C CYS A 291 -7.74 21.87 9.38
N ASP A 292 -8.51 22.85 9.88
CA ASP A 292 -9.58 22.67 10.85
C ASP A 292 -10.68 21.71 10.33
N THR A 293 -11.08 21.87 9.06
CA THR A 293 -12.04 20.98 8.42
C THR A 293 -11.49 19.56 8.26
N LEU A 294 -10.23 19.42 7.86
CA LEU A 294 -9.58 18.13 7.63
C LEU A 294 -9.44 17.33 8.94
N VAL A 295 -8.90 17.95 9.99
CA VAL A 295 -8.81 17.38 11.35
C VAL A 295 -10.20 17.08 11.91
N GLY A 296 -11.19 17.91 11.58
CA GLY A 296 -12.59 17.70 11.95
C GLY A 296 -13.22 16.42 11.38
N LYS A 297 -12.68 15.90 10.27
CA LYS A 297 -13.12 14.63 9.65
C LYS A 297 -12.38 13.43 10.24
N ASP A 298 -11.06 13.53 10.40
CA ASP A 298 -10.24 12.48 11.02
C ASP A 298 -9.10 13.10 11.87
N GLY A 299 -9.03 12.72 13.14
CA GLY A 299 -8.02 13.25 14.06
C GLY A 299 -6.58 12.90 13.66
N PHE A 300 -6.39 11.83 12.86
CA PHE A 300 -5.07 11.47 12.31
C PHE A 300 -4.56 12.45 11.26
N ALA A 301 -5.42 13.30 10.69
CA ALA A 301 -4.97 14.32 9.74
C ALA A 301 -4.00 15.33 10.37
N ILE A 302 -3.94 15.42 11.70
CA ILE A 302 -3.00 16.30 12.41
C ILE A 302 -1.54 16.07 11.98
N GLN A 303 -1.17 14.85 11.57
CA GLN A 303 0.19 14.48 11.19
C GLN A 303 0.67 15.12 9.86
N VAL A 304 -0.26 15.61 9.03
CA VAL A 304 0.07 16.24 7.73
C VAL A 304 -0.14 17.75 7.74
N ILE A 305 -0.64 18.31 8.84
CA ILE A 305 -0.89 19.75 8.94
C ILE A 305 0.44 20.50 9.02
N PRO A 306 0.66 21.54 8.19
CA PRO A 306 1.86 22.38 8.29
C PRO A 306 2.01 23.01 9.67
N ASP A 307 3.24 23.08 10.17
CA ASP A 307 3.57 23.60 11.51
C ASP A 307 3.01 25.00 11.75
N GLU A 308 2.96 25.86 10.73
CA GLU A 308 2.41 27.22 10.81
C GLU A 308 0.91 27.28 11.15
N PHE A 309 0.15 26.20 10.89
CA PHE A 309 -1.27 26.08 11.24
C PHE A 309 -1.51 25.22 12.47
N MET A 310 -0.45 24.66 13.06
CA MET A 310 -0.54 23.85 14.26
C MET A 310 -0.85 24.75 15.45
N THR A 311 -2.01 24.54 16.08
CA THR A 311 -2.45 25.30 17.25
C THR A 311 -2.94 24.38 18.35
N LYS A 312 -2.99 24.90 19.58
CA LYS A 312 -3.57 24.18 20.72
C LYS A 312 -5.01 23.76 20.42
N GLU A 313 -5.82 24.66 19.87
CA GLU A 313 -7.22 24.40 19.53
C GLU A 313 -7.33 23.24 18.53
N LEU A 314 -6.47 23.22 17.51
CA LEU A 314 -6.45 22.16 16.51
C LEU A 314 -6.00 20.81 17.10
N CYS A 315 -5.02 20.81 17.99
CA CYS A 315 -4.56 19.61 18.71
C CYS A 315 -5.68 19.01 19.58
N PHE A 316 -6.42 19.86 20.30
CA PHE A 316 -7.59 19.41 21.07
C PHE A 316 -8.67 18.85 20.15
N LYS A 317 -8.95 19.50 19.02
CA LYS A 317 -9.89 18.99 18.03
C LYS A 317 -9.47 17.64 17.47
N ALA A 318 -8.19 17.45 17.16
CA ALA A 318 -7.64 16.17 16.71
C ALA A 318 -7.84 15.08 17.77
N ALA A 319 -7.58 15.40 19.04
CA ALA A 319 -7.85 14.51 20.16
C ALA A 319 -9.34 14.14 20.27
N GLU A 320 -10.26 15.10 20.14
CA GLU A 320 -11.70 14.84 20.14
C GLU A 320 -12.15 13.90 19.00
N LYS A 321 -11.51 14.01 17.83
CA LYS A 321 -11.79 13.22 16.63
C LYS A 321 -11.07 11.87 16.60
N GLY A 322 -10.25 11.59 17.62
CA GLY A 322 -9.51 10.34 17.77
C GLY A 322 -8.20 10.39 16.99
N THR A 323 -7.11 10.63 17.72
CA THR A 323 -5.73 10.62 17.22
C THR A 323 -4.81 9.88 18.20
N MET A 324 -3.50 9.90 17.94
CA MET A 324 -2.47 9.38 18.86
C MET A 324 -1.67 10.53 19.46
N LEU A 325 -1.20 10.36 20.70
CA LEU A 325 -0.49 11.41 21.41
C LEU A 325 0.80 11.79 20.69
N ARG A 326 1.58 10.80 20.24
CA ARG A 326 2.81 10.98 19.46
C ARG A 326 2.68 11.77 18.14
N LEU A 327 1.45 12.01 17.66
CA LEU A 327 1.20 12.83 16.46
C LEU A 327 0.93 14.29 16.79
N ILE A 328 0.85 14.63 18.08
CA ILE A 328 0.66 15.99 18.57
C ILE A 328 2.03 16.50 19.06
N PRO A 329 2.43 17.75 18.74
CA PRO A 329 3.67 18.31 19.27
C PRO A 329 3.65 18.40 20.81
N GLU A 330 4.76 18.05 21.44
CA GLU A 330 4.90 17.99 22.90
C GLU A 330 4.63 19.34 23.58
N GLU A 331 4.89 20.46 22.91
CA GLU A 331 4.60 21.81 23.40
C GLU A 331 3.12 22.07 23.72
N TYR A 332 2.20 21.28 23.15
CA TYR A 332 0.77 21.36 23.41
C TYR A 332 0.29 20.35 24.47
N TYR A 333 1.18 19.51 24.99
CA TYR A 333 0.81 18.51 25.98
C TYR A 333 0.31 19.15 27.27
N SER A 334 -0.75 18.55 27.79
CA SER A 334 -1.32 18.84 29.10
C SER A 334 -2.02 17.59 29.59
N GLU A 335 -2.20 17.45 30.90
CA GLU A 335 -2.92 16.31 31.46
C GLU A 335 -4.33 16.18 30.85
N GLU A 336 -4.99 17.31 30.60
CA GLU A 336 -6.30 17.35 29.93
C GLU A 336 -6.25 16.77 28.51
N LEU A 337 -5.30 17.21 27.69
CA LEU A 337 -5.14 16.73 26.31
C LEU A 337 -4.81 15.23 26.27
N ILE A 338 -3.86 14.79 27.10
CA ILE A 338 -3.45 13.38 27.17
C ILE A 338 -4.65 12.49 27.53
N LEU A 339 -5.42 12.89 28.54
CA LEU A 339 -6.63 12.19 28.93
C LEU A 339 -7.69 12.18 27.82
N LEU A 340 -7.83 13.29 27.08
CA LEU A 340 -8.75 13.38 25.96
C LEU A 340 -8.36 12.40 24.85
N VAL A 341 -7.08 12.36 24.46
CA VAL A 341 -6.53 11.39 23.50
C VAL A 341 -6.79 9.96 23.96
N PHE A 342 -6.53 9.64 25.23
CA PHE A 342 -6.76 8.30 25.78
C PHE A 342 -8.23 7.88 25.76
N LYS A 343 -9.16 8.81 25.96
CA LYS A 343 -10.60 8.55 25.98
C LYS A 343 -11.21 8.45 24.59
N LYS A 344 -10.65 9.16 23.60
CA LYS A 344 -11.23 9.31 22.25
C LYS A 344 -10.47 8.54 21.19
N GLY A 345 -9.26 8.09 21.47
CA GLY A 345 -8.42 7.32 20.56
C GLY A 345 -9.11 6.04 20.07
N LYS A 346 -8.86 5.68 18.82
CA LYS A 346 -9.34 4.41 18.21
C LYS A 346 -8.53 3.19 18.71
N HIS A 347 -7.36 3.43 19.30
CA HIS A 347 -6.42 2.41 19.78
C HIS A 347 -6.31 2.42 21.30
N GLN A 348 -5.75 1.36 21.89
CA GLN A 348 -5.47 1.35 23.32
C GLN A 348 -4.48 2.46 23.67
N PRO A 349 -4.73 3.22 24.75
CA PRO A 349 -3.78 4.20 25.26
C PRO A 349 -2.38 3.61 25.47
N ASP A 350 -1.37 4.23 24.86
CA ASP A 350 0.04 3.92 25.13
C ASP A 350 0.62 4.99 26.06
N ILE A 351 0.93 4.59 27.30
CA ILE A 351 1.53 5.49 28.30
C ILE A 351 3.00 5.80 27.99
N ASN A 352 3.66 5.03 27.10
CA ASN A 352 5.04 5.31 26.73
C ASN A 352 5.15 6.55 25.82
N ASP A 353 4.05 6.98 25.19
CA ASP A 353 4.00 8.24 24.43
C ASP A 353 3.94 9.47 25.34
N VAL A 354 3.78 9.29 26.67
CA VAL A 354 3.63 10.38 27.62
C VAL A 354 4.98 10.69 28.30
N PRO A 355 5.51 11.92 28.18
CA PRO A 355 6.71 12.34 28.87
C PRO A 355 6.57 12.24 30.40
N SER A 356 7.67 11.92 31.07
CA SER A 356 7.70 11.61 32.51
C SER A 356 7.10 12.71 33.40
N GLU A 357 7.24 13.98 33.01
CA GLU A 357 6.71 15.14 33.71
C GLU A 357 5.17 15.17 33.76
N PHE A 358 4.49 14.48 32.85
CA PHE A 358 3.04 14.35 32.82
C PHE A 358 2.55 13.05 33.47
N ILE A 359 3.43 12.12 33.83
CA ILE A 359 3.07 10.88 34.52
C ILE A 359 2.78 11.17 36.00
N THR A 360 1.56 11.60 36.27
CA THR A 360 1.06 11.88 37.62
C THR A 360 0.22 10.73 38.17
N GLU A 361 0.02 10.69 39.49
CA GLU A 361 -0.93 9.75 40.11
C GLU A 361 -2.35 9.87 39.51
N SER A 362 -2.77 11.11 39.24
CA SER A 362 -4.07 11.44 38.64
C SER A 362 -4.19 10.87 37.23
N LEU A 363 -3.18 11.07 36.38
CA LEU A 363 -3.15 10.53 35.02
C LEU A 363 -3.18 9.00 35.04
N LEU A 364 -2.32 8.37 35.86
CA LEU A 364 -2.24 6.92 35.94
C LEU A 364 -3.54 6.28 36.45
N LYS A 365 -4.22 6.94 37.40
CA LYS A 365 -5.55 6.52 37.86
C LYS A 365 -6.54 6.49 36.70
N GLU A 366 -6.62 7.55 35.90
CA GLU A 366 -7.53 7.57 34.74
C GLU A 366 -7.10 6.59 33.64
N TYR A 367 -5.79 6.43 33.40
CA TYR A 367 -5.25 5.46 32.45
C TYR A 367 -5.71 4.02 32.73
N VAL A 368 -5.71 3.60 34.00
CA VAL A 368 -6.20 2.28 34.43
C VAL A 368 -7.72 2.16 34.33
N LYS A 369 -8.46 3.26 34.50
CA LYS A 369 -9.92 3.27 34.34
C LYS A 369 -10.34 3.08 32.88
N ILE A 370 -9.57 3.59 31.93
CA ILE A 370 -9.93 3.64 30.50
C ILE A 370 -9.35 2.46 29.71
N SER A 371 -8.22 1.89 30.15
CA SER A 371 -7.46 0.89 29.38
C SER A 371 -7.16 -0.39 30.16
N LYS A 372 -6.51 -1.35 29.49
CA LYS A 372 -5.99 -2.57 30.13
C LYS A 372 -4.75 -2.33 30.99
N GLY A 373 -4.16 -1.13 30.95
CA GLY A 373 -2.98 -0.81 31.74
C GLY A 373 -1.73 -1.59 31.36
N LEU A 374 -1.53 -1.94 30.08
CA LEU A 374 -0.43 -2.82 29.61
C LEU A 374 0.94 -2.39 30.14
N TRP A 375 1.18 -1.08 30.19
CA TRP A 375 2.44 -0.47 30.58
C TRP A 375 2.40 0.20 31.96
N PHE A 376 1.32 0.02 32.71
CA PHE A 376 1.10 0.66 34.01
C PHE A 376 2.20 0.32 35.02
N ASP A 377 2.57 -0.96 35.12
CA ASP A 377 3.60 -1.44 36.06
C ASP A 377 4.97 -0.79 35.78
N LYS A 378 5.32 -0.66 34.50
CA LYS A 378 6.54 -0.01 34.05
C LYS A 378 6.51 1.48 34.37
N ALA A 379 5.42 2.16 34.02
CA ALA A 379 5.24 3.59 34.26
C ALA A 379 5.33 3.95 35.76
N CYS A 380 4.69 3.17 36.65
CA CYS A 380 4.81 3.36 38.10
C CYS A 380 6.27 3.23 38.58
N LYS A 381 6.97 2.19 38.10
CA LYS A 381 8.35 1.90 38.52
C LYS A 381 9.32 3.00 38.09
N GLU A 382 9.22 3.46 36.84
CA GLU A 382 10.13 4.46 36.27
C GLU A 382 9.93 5.84 36.88
N ASN A 383 8.70 6.16 37.32
CA ASN A 383 8.37 7.45 37.93
C ASN A 383 8.30 7.43 39.45
N GLY A 384 8.66 6.31 40.10
CA GLY A 384 8.67 6.18 41.57
C GLY A 384 7.29 6.28 42.23
N ILE A 385 6.22 5.93 41.52
CA ILE A 385 4.83 6.00 42.00
C ILE A 385 4.40 4.64 42.56
N ASP A 386 3.75 4.64 43.73
CA ASP A 386 3.24 3.41 44.33
C ASP A 386 2.02 2.87 43.57
N LYS A 387 2.23 1.75 42.87
CA LYS A 387 1.20 1.02 42.11
C LYS A 387 -0.04 0.71 42.96
N LEU A 388 0.15 0.26 44.20
CA LEU A 388 -0.96 -0.17 45.05
C LEU A 388 -1.84 1.02 45.45
N SER A 389 -1.24 2.17 45.77
CA SER A 389 -1.95 3.43 46.01
C SER A 389 -2.89 3.76 44.85
N ILE A 390 -2.38 3.76 43.61
CA ILE A 390 -3.19 4.11 42.43
C ILE A 390 -4.34 3.13 42.22
N LEU A 391 -4.09 1.82 42.31
CA LEU A 391 -5.14 0.82 42.14
C LEU A 391 -6.25 0.94 43.20
N LYS A 392 -5.89 1.30 44.45
CA LYS A 392 -6.88 1.60 45.50
C LYS A 392 -7.72 2.82 45.14
N GLN A 393 -7.10 3.89 44.66
CA GLN A 393 -7.82 5.09 44.21
C GLN A 393 -8.77 4.80 43.02
N VAL A 394 -8.38 3.89 42.12
CA VAL A 394 -9.25 3.42 41.02
C VAL A 394 -10.44 2.66 41.58
N ILE A 395 -10.22 1.73 42.52
CA ILE A 395 -11.29 1.00 43.22
C ILE A 395 -12.22 1.98 43.91
N ASP A 396 -11.71 2.98 44.63
CA ASP A 396 -12.52 3.97 45.32
C ASP A 396 -13.40 4.81 44.37
N SER A 397 -13.08 4.82 43.07
CA SER A 397 -13.83 5.59 42.07
C SER A 397 -15.11 4.91 41.59
N GLY A 398 -15.29 3.61 41.83
CA GLY A 398 -16.47 2.88 41.35
C GLY A 398 -16.26 1.37 41.24
N ILE A 399 -17.33 0.61 41.50
CA ILE A 399 -17.30 -0.87 41.44
C ILE A 399 -17.12 -1.37 40.00
N GLU A 400 -17.52 -0.58 39.02
CA GLU A 400 -17.35 -0.85 37.59
C GLU A 400 -15.89 -1.01 37.17
N TYR A 401 -14.96 -0.32 37.86
CA TYR A 401 -13.52 -0.41 37.57
C TYR A 401 -12.87 -1.68 38.14
N LEU A 402 -13.60 -2.49 38.92
CA LEU A 402 -13.10 -3.81 39.30
C LEU A 402 -12.85 -4.68 38.06
N ASP A 403 -13.54 -4.44 36.95
CA ASP A 403 -13.28 -5.20 35.73
C ASP A 403 -11.87 -4.97 35.19
N THR A 404 -11.44 -3.71 35.09
CA THR A 404 -10.10 -3.38 34.57
C THR A 404 -9.02 -3.80 35.57
N VAL A 405 -9.26 -3.55 36.86
CA VAL A 405 -8.32 -3.90 37.94
C VAL A 405 -8.16 -5.42 38.09
N PHE A 406 -9.24 -6.19 38.20
CA PHE A 406 -9.14 -7.65 38.31
C PHE A 406 -8.74 -8.30 36.99
N GLY A 407 -9.07 -7.67 35.86
CA GLY A 407 -8.64 -8.08 34.54
C GLY A 407 -7.13 -8.10 34.39
N ASN A 408 -6.42 -7.09 34.90
CA ASN A 408 -5.01 -6.85 34.53
C ASN A 408 -4.05 -6.76 35.73
N HIS A 409 -4.53 -6.43 36.93
CA HIS A 409 -3.71 -6.20 38.13
C HIS A 409 -4.18 -7.01 39.35
N PHE A 410 -4.61 -8.26 39.12
CA PHE A 410 -5.15 -9.14 40.15
C PHE A 410 -4.10 -9.59 41.16
N SER A 411 -4.31 -9.28 42.44
CA SER A 411 -3.49 -9.71 43.58
C SER A 411 -4.33 -9.83 44.84
N LYS A 412 -3.81 -10.51 45.87
CA LYS A 412 -4.52 -10.70 47.15
C LYS A 412 -4.82 -9.37 47.83
N GLU A 413 -3.82 -8.49 47.89
CA GLU A 413 -3.91 -7.17 48.52
C GLU A 413 -5.01 -6.31 47.88
N ILE A 414 -5.16 -6.40 46.55
CA ILE A 414 -6.18 -5.70 45.78
C ILE A 414 -7.58 -6.27 46.03
N VAL A 415 -7.70 -7.60 46.11
CA VAL A 415 -8.97 -8.27 46.44
C VAL A 415 -9.43 -7.92 47.86
N ASP A 416 -8.52 -8.01 48.83
CA ASP A 416 -8.78 -7.70 50.24
C ASP A 416 -9.27 -6.24 50.39
N TYR A 417 -8.62 -5.31 49.68
CA TYR A 417 -9.05 -3.90 49.66
C TYR A 417 -10.42 -3.72 49.00
N ALA A 418 -10.63 -4.26 47.80
CA ALA A 418 -11.90 -4.14 47.09
C ALA A 418 -13.08 -4.74 47.89
N PHE A 419 -12.85 -5.86 48.59
CA PHE A 419 -13.84 -6.45 49.49
C PHE A 419 -14.17 -5.53 50.67
N SER A 420 -13.18 -4.85 51.26
CA SER A 420 -13.42 -3.89 52.34
C SER A 420 -14.30 -2.71 51.90
N VAL A 421 -14.22 -2.31 50.63
CA VAL A 421 -15.01 -1.22 50.05
C VAL A 421 -16.42 -1.70 49.66
N TYR A 422 -16.54 -2.85 48.98
CA TYR A 422 -17.78 -3.27 48.31
C TYR A 422 -18.46 -4.51 48.89
N GLY A 423 -17.74 -5.39 49.57
CA GLY A 423 -18.23 -6.70 50.01
C GLY A 423 -19.43 -6.63 50.97
N GLY A 424 -19.55 -5.56 51.76
CA GLY A 424 -20.68 -5.33 52.67
C GLY A 424 -21.77 -4.40 52.14
N LYS A 425 -21.46 -3.50 51.20
CA LYS A 425 -22.37 -2.42 50.75
C LYS A 425 -23.04 -2.73 49.41
N ASN A 426 -22.40 -3.50 48.54
CA ASN A 426 -22.84 -3.82 47.17
C ASN A 426 -22.72 -5.35 46.92
N LYS A 427 -23.24 -6.18 47.83
CA LYS A 427 -22.99 -7.63 47.85
C LYS A 427 -23.38 -8.33 46.54
N GLU A 428 -24.52 -7.97 45.93
CA GLU A 428 -24.96 -8.56 44.66
C GLU A 428 -24.02 -8.22 43.49
N GLU A 429 -23.64 -6.95 43.33
CA GLU A 429 -22.71 -6.50 42.28
C GLU A 429 -21.31 -7.09 42.47
N TRP A 430 -20.80 -7.07 43.70
CA TRP A 430 -19.52 -7.68 44.07
C TRP A 430 -19.48 -9.17 43.68
N ASN A 431 -20.54 -9.92 44.00
CA ASN A 431 -20.65 -11.33 43.69
C ASN A 431 -20.57 -11.61 42.18
N LYS A 432 -21.05 -10.70 41.31
CA LYS A 432 -20.88 -10.83 39.85
C LYS A 432 -19.41 -10.81 39.44
N TYR A 433 -18.60 -9.90 39.97
CA TYR A 433 -17.17 -9.83 39.68
C TYR A 433 -16.40 -11.03 40.23
N VAL A 434 -16.73 -11.47 41.44
CA VAL A 434 -16.16 -12.69 42.03
C VAL A 434 -16.42 -13.91 41.14
N GLN A 435 -17.64 -14.07 40.62
CA GLN A 435 -17.94 -15.16 39.69
C GLN A 435 -17.25 -14.99 38.33
N LYS A 436 -17.24 -13.77 37.76
CA LYS A 436 -16.56 -13.47 36.48
C LYS A 436 -15.07 -13.83 36.53
N TYR A 437 -14.40 -13.53 37.65
CA TYR A 437 -12.96 -13.76 37.84
C TYR A 437 -12.64 -14.99 38.71
N LYS A 438 -13.60 -15.92 38.89
CA LYS A 438 -13.49 -17.08 39.78
C LYS A 438 -12.17 -17.85 39.65
N VAL A 439 -11.74 -18.13 38.42
CA VAL A 439 -10.47 -18.84 38.15
C VAL A 439 -9.26 -18.13 38.77
N LYS A 440 -9.24 -16.78 38.75
CA LYS A 440 -8.15 -16.00 39.37
C LYS A 440 -8.21 -16.05 40.90
N PHE A 441 -9.41 -16.03 41.48
CA PHE A 441 -9.62 -16.19 42.92
C PHE A 441 -9.14 -17.57 43.39
N GLU A 442 -9.54 -18.64 42.71
CA GLU A 442 -9.14 -20.02 43.01
C GLU A 442 -7.61 -20.19 42.91
N ARG A 443 -6.99 -19.62 41.86
CA ARG A 443 -5.54 -19.68 41.64
C ARG A 443 -4.72 -19.04 42.76
N LEU A 444 -5.25 -18.01 43.44
CA LEU A 444 -4.60 -17.36 44.59
C LEU A 444 -5.13 -17.87 45.94
N GLU A 445 -5.87 -18.98 45.96
CA GLU A 445 -6.45 -19.59 47.17
C GLU A 445 -7.42 -18.65 47.94
N LEU A 446 -8.04 -17.69 47.25
CA LEU A 446 -8.96 -16.69 47.79
C LEU A 446 -10.41 -17.21 47.87
N ASN A 447 -10.56 -18.51 48.18
CA ASN A 447 -11.85 -19.23 48.16
C ASN A 447 -12.83 -18.76 49.25
N ASN A 448 -12.34 -18.07 50.27
CA ASN A 448 -13.15 -17.44 51.30
C ASN A 448 -14.07 -16.36 50.74
N TYR A 449 -13.73 -15.74 49.61
CA TYR A 449 -14.57 -14.76 48.93
C TYR A 449 -15.58 -15.38 47.96
N LEU A 450 -15.44 -16.67 47.62
CA LEU A 450 -16.36 -17.41 46.75
C LEU A 450 -17.60 -17.93 47.52
N LYS A 451 -17.60 -17.83 48.86
CA LYS A 451 -18.64 -18.33 49.74
C LYS A 451 -19.49 -17.18 50.30
N GLU A 452 -20.58 -16.87 49.59
CA GLU A 452 -21.93 -16.50 50.07
C GLU A 452 -22.75 -15.84 48.95
#